data_AF-A0A933EXE0-F1
#
_entry.id   AF-A0A933EXE0-F1
#
_cell.length_a   1.000
_cell.length_b   1.000
_cell.length_c   1.000
_cell.angle_alpha   90.00
_cell.angle_beta   90.00
_cell.angle_gamma   90.00
#
_symmetry.space_group_name_H-M   'P 1'
#
loop_
_entity.id
_entity.type
_entity.pdbx_description
1 polymer ?
#
loop_
_entity_poly.entity_id
_entity_poly.type
_entity_poly.pdbx_seq_one_letter_code
_entity_poly.pdbx_strand_id
1 'polypeptide(L)'
;MSFRLKKALRAVSFVLVCSLLAEHISYALPEKRVVGGGSWMVDREKGEKLLGFDLPPSIATVEDSYFSSPTTHNPPPTTLVFLLQDPHANFSGQLNLSKVLDILLQRNPAHYVFLEGGSGNESLSFLRKYAPKDKREQIAKQFLRQGKLQGSEYLDLTSNHNTLLYGVEDLSLYFQSLKAYQEVTKKRDKSFRYLERIEQTIKTLKPRLYNPSLLFLDEKRTKYEKNDLSLAQYLEILKTQSPKASSFFNLKLLNKLKKLEDSTHWKNASPKQRHTRLYSHLSKKLNLKALLKELKLLEDQTFKSLLHTKDEETLYNLDKLISLLKKLLNLSLTPEEYEEYQREKRIVDSGSWVVDKEKPTTHHPQPNTHDPSFLLSLTGFL
;
A
#
# COMPACT_ATOMS: atom_id res chain seq x y z
N MET A 1 35.64 3.83 15.45
CA MET A 1 34.91 4.74 14.53
C MET A 1 35.50 6.14 14.62
N SER A 2 35.82 6.80 13.51
CA SER A 2 36.41 8.15 13.54
C SER A 2 35.39 9.21 13.97
N PHE A 3 35.81 10.20 14.74
CA PHE A 3 34.97 11.28 15.26
C PHE A 3 34.13 12.00 14.18
N ARG A 4 34.68 12.14 12.97
CA ARG A 4 34.00 12.76 11.82
C ARG A 4 32.81 11.93 11.33
N LEU A 5 32.90 10.60 11.38
CA LEU A 5 31.83 9.70 10.95
C LEU A 5 30.63 9.74 11.90
N LYS A 6 30.90 9.82 13.22
CA LYS A 6 29.84 9.94 14.25
C LYS A 6 29.09 11.27 14.11
N LYS A 7 29.80 12.36 13.81
CA LYS A 7 29.20 13.67 13.56
C LYS A 7 28.29 13.67 12.34
N ALA A 8 28.70 13.03 11.25
CA ALA A 8 27.89 12.95 10.02
C ALA A 8 26.57 12.18 10.25
N LEU A 9 26.63 11.02 10.91
CA LEU A 9 25.45 10.24 11.25
C LEU A 9 24.49 11.05 12.16
N ARG A 10 25.03 11.67 13.22
CA ARG A 10 24.25 12.53 14.12
C ARG A 10 23.58 13.70 13.39
N ALA A 11 24.27 14.34 12.45
CA ALA A 11 23.72 15.45 11.67
C ALA A 11 22.55 15.00 10.79
N VAL A 12 22.68 13.86 10.09
CA VAL A 12 21.60 13.31 9.26
C VAL A 12 20.39 12.93 10.11
N SER A 13 20.61 12.22 11.24
CA SER A 13 19.53 11.87 12.17
C SER A 13 18.83 13.11 12.72
N PHE A 14 19.59 14.14 13.09
CA PHE A 14 19.03 15.38 13.64
C PHE A 14 18.09 16.06 12.65
N VAL A 15 18.47 16.17 11.36
CA VAL A 15 17.58 16.83 10.40
C VAL A 15 16.32 16.00 10.13
N LEU A 16 16.40 14.67 10.12
CA LEU A 16 15.21 13.83 9.99
C LEU A 16 14.25 14.01 11.17
N VAL A 17 14.77 14.06 12.41
CA VAL A 17 13.97 14.37 13.60
C VAL A 17 13.28 15.73 13.46
N CYS A 18 14.02 16.78 13.10
CA CYS A 18 13.43 18.11 12.91
C CYS A 18 12.35 18.14 11.82
N SER A 19 12.55 17.36 10.74
CA SER A 19 11.59 17.29 9.63
C SER A 19 10.28 16.61 10.05
N LEU A 20 10.35 15.53 10.83
CA LEU A 20 9.18 14.80 11.32
C LEU A 20 8.43 15.57 12.44
N LEU A 21 9.17 16.27 13.32
CA LEU A 21 8.57 17.15 14.32
C LEU A 21 7.83 18.34 13.67
N ALA A 22 8.39 18.93 12.60
CA ALA A 22 7.73 20.00 11.86
C ALA A 22 6.43 19.52 11.17
N GLU A 23 6.40 18.26 10.74
CA GLU A 23 5.19 17.63 10.20
C GLU A 23 4.10 17.47 11.28
N HIS A 24 4.46 17.10 12.51
CA HIS A 24 3.53 16.99 13.64
C HIS A 24 2.87 18.31 14.01
N ILE A 25 3.60 19.43 13.94
CA ILE A 25 3.04 20.77 14.16
C ILE A 25 2.06 21.15 13.04
N SER A 26 2.28 20.62 11.83
CA SER A 26 1.47 20.95 10.64
C SER A 26 0.20 20.10 10.49
N TYR A 27 0.13 18.92 11.11
CA TYR A 27 -0.96 17.95 10.96
C TYR A 27 -1.62 17.53 12.29
N ALA A 28 -1.82 18.48 13.21
CA ALA A 28 -2.67 18.27 14.39
C ALA A 28 -4.17 18.31 14.00
N LEU A 29 -4.60 17.37 13.16
CA LEU A 29 -6.01 17.02 12.98
C LEU A 29 -6.21 15.64 13.61
N PRO A 30 -7.14 15.49 14.56
CA PRO A 30 -7.39 14.20 15.18
C PRO A 30 -7.89 13.24 14.09
N GLU A 31 -7.14 12.15 13.91
CA GLU A 31 -7.54 10.99 13.13
C GLU A 31 -8.90 10.52 13.69
N LYS A 32 -9.99 10.82 12.98
CA LYS A 32 -11.28 10.22 13.31
C LYS A 32 -11.15 8.74 13.00
N ARG A 33 -10.98 7.92 14.04
CA ARG A 33 -11.20 6.46 13.94
C ARG A 33 -12.65 6.26 13.52
N VAL A 34 -12.87 5.93 12.25
CA VAL A 34 -14.18 5.58 11.73
C VAL A 34 -14.34 4.06 11.80
N VAL A 35 -15.34 3.65 12.59
CA VAL A 35 -15.84 2.31 12.93
C VAL A 35 -14.88 1.48 13.80
N GLY A 36 -15.08 1.25 15.09
CA GLY A 36 -16.34 0.95 15.80
C GLY A 36 -16.16 -0.45 16.39
N GLY A 37 -16.14 -0.56 17.74
CA GLY A 37 -15.78 -1.76 18.51
C GLY A 37 -16.75 -2.94 18.41
N GLY A 38 -16.96 -3.45 17.19
CA GLY A 38 -17.58 -4.73 16.93
C GLY A 38 -16.52 -5.82 16.72
N SER A 39 -16.82 -7.03 17.19
CA SER A 39 -16.04 -8.22 16.81
C SER A 39 -16.38 -8.55 15.35
N TRP A 40 -15.59 -8.05 14.41
CA TRP A 40 -15.73 -8.38 13.00
C TRP A 40 -14.95 -9.64 12.68
N MET A 41 -15.62 -10.66 12.13
CA MET A 41 -14.95 -11.87 11.64
C MET A 41 -14.68 -11.72 10.14
N VAL A 42 -13.43 -11.98 9.72
CA VAL A 42 -13.02 -12.07 8.32
C VAL A 42 -13.05 -13.54 7.90
N ASP A 43 -13.86 -13.90 6.91
CA ASP A 43 -13.99 -15.29 6.44
C ASP A 43 -14.33 -15.36 4.94
N ARG A 44 -13.28 -15.41 4.11
CA ARG A 44 -13.41 -15.44 2.63
C ARG A 44 -14.26 -16.61 2.11
N GLU A 45 -14.15 -17.79 2.72
CA GLU A 45 -14.94 -18.97 2.29
C GLU A 45 -16.43 -18.82 2.62
N LYS A 46 -16.77 -18.11 3.71
CA LYS A 46 -18.16 -17.74 4.00
C LYS A 46 -18.66 -16.64 3.07
N GLY A 47 -17.82 -15.68 2.68
CA GLY A 47 -18.18 -14.62 1.73
C GLY A 47 -18.68 -15.18 0.39
N GLU A 48 -17.94 -16.12 -0.21
CA GLU A 48 -18.36 -16.78 -1.46
C GLU A 48 -19.66 -17.59 -1.29
N LYS A 49 -19.84 -18.26 -0.14
CA LYS A 49 -21.08 -18.99 0.17
C LYS A 49 -22.30 -18.08 0.34
N LEU A 50 -22.10 -16.85 0.81
CA LEU A 50 -23.18 -15.88 1.04
C LEU A 50 -23.70 -15.22 -0.23
N LEU A 51 -22.89 -15.19 -1.30
CA LEU A 51 -23.40 -14.81 -2.61
C LEU A 51 -24.53 -15.75 -3.05
N GLY A 52 -24.48 -17.02 -2.64
CA GLY A 52 -25.44 -18.05 -3.07
C GLY A 52 -25.30 -18.42 -4.55
N PHE A 53 -24.26 -17.93 -5.22
CA PHE A 53 -23.89 -18.26 -6.60
C PHE A 53 -22.39 -18.03 -6.81
N ASP A 54 -21.81 -18.72 -7.80
CA ASP A 54 -20.40 -18.59 -8.14
C ASP A 54 -20.15 -17.40 -9.08
N LEU A 55 -19.26 -16.50 -8.69
CA LEU A 55 -18.68 -15.51 -9.60
C LEU A 55 -17.53 -16.16 -10.38
N PRO A 56 -17.52 -16.09 -11.73
CA PRO A 56 -16.42 -16.64 -12.51
C PRO A 56 -15.08 -15.98 -12.11
N PRO A 57 -14.04 -16.76 -11.74
CA PRO A 57 -12.74 -16.19 -11.35
C PRO A 57 -12.05 -15.38 -12.44
N SER A 58 -12.47 -15.53 -13.70
CA SER A 58 -12.01 -14.74 -14.85
C SER A 58 -12.59 -13.32 -14.89
N ILE A 59 -13.62 -13.03 -14.09
CA ILE A 59 -14.31 -11.74 -14.06
C ILE A 59 -14.03 -11.04 -12.73
N ALA A 60 -14.21 -11.72 -11.60
CA ALA A 60 -13.93 -11.17 -10.27
C ALA A 60 -13.63 -12.27 -9.24
N THR A 61 -13.06 -11.85 -8.12
CA THR A 61 -12.79 -12.71 -6.96
C THR A 61 -13.20 -11.97 -5.69
N VAL A 62 -13.78 -12.68 -4.72
CA VAL A 62 -14.04 -12.12 -3.39
C VAL A 62 -12.71 -12.00 -2.64
N GLU A 63 -12.33 -10.77 -2.25
CA GLU A 63 -11.12 -10.54 -1.47
C GLU A 63 -11.37 -10.78 0.02
N ASP A 64 -12.31 -10.01 0.59
CA ASP A 64 -12.66 -10.02 2.00
C ASP A 64 -14.18 -10.03 2.18
N SER A 65 -14.64 -10.54 3.33
CA SER A 65 -16.03 -10.44 3.74
C SER A 65 -16.14 -10.29 5.25
N TYR A 66 -17.01 -9.38 5.69
CA TYR A 66 -17.16 -9.00 7.08
C TYR A 66 -18.58 -9.25 7.54
N PHE A 67 -18.71 -9.78 8.76
CA PHE A 67 -20.00 -10.03 9.40
C PHE A 67 -20.02 -9.42 10.78
N SER A 68 -21.13 -8.79 11.13
CA SER A 68 -21.42 -8.47 12.53
C SER A 68 -21.68 -9.79 13.26
N SER A 69 -20.94 -10.08 14.34
CA SER A 69 -21.32 -11.19 15.23
C SER A 69 -22.74 -10.95 15.76
N PRO A 70 -23.68 -11.89 15.57
CA PRO A 70 -24.98 -11.80 16.22
C PRO A 70 -24.76 -11.83 17.74
N THR A 71 -25.06 -10.73 18.42
CA THR A 71 -25.15 -10.72 19.88
C THR A 71 -26.57 -11.11 20.26
N THR A 72 -26.79 -11.57 21.50
CA THR A 72 -28.13 -11.90 22.01
C THR A 72 -29.14 -10.75 21.93
N HIS A 73 -28.67 -9.53 21.64
CA HIS A 73 -29.46 -8.30 21.54
C HIS A 73 -29.57 -7.74 20.11
N ASN A 74 -28.85 -8.31 19.13
CA ASN A 74 -28.93 -7.89 17.72
C ASN A 74 -29.40 -9.06 16.84
N PRO A 75 -30.54 -8.92 16.13
CA PRO A 75 -30.96 -9.91 15.15
C PRO A 75 -29.91 -10.10 14.05
N PRO A 76 -29.93 -11.24 13.33
CA PRO A 76 -29.01 -11.47 12.22
C PRO A 76 -29.07 -10.31 11.21
N PRO A 77 -27.92 -9.86 10.68
CA PRO A 77 -27.88 -8.74 9.75
C PRO A 77 -28.73 -9.06 8.51
N THR A 78 -29.69 -8.19 8.22
CA THR A 78 -30.62 -8.32 7.07
C THR A 78 -30.14 -7.57 5.83
N THR A 79 -29.09 -6.78 5.96
CA THR A 79 -28.55 -5.93 4.88
C THR A 79 -27.22 -6.47 4.40
N LEU A 80 -27.12 -6.70 3.09
CA LEU A 80 -25.90 -7.10 2.41
C LEU A 80 -25.37 -5.92 1.60
N VAL A 81 -24.10 -5.57 1.82
CA VAL A 81 -23.40 -4.51 1.08
C VAL A 81 -22.29 -5.15 0.26
N PHE A 82 -22.27 -4.86 -1.04
CA PHE A 82 -21.18 -5.24 -1.92
C PHE A 82 -20.24 -4.06 -2.12
N LEU A 83 -18.96 -4.25 -1.82
CA LEU A 83 -17.91 -3.32 -2.20
C LEU A 83 -17.21 -3.88 -3.44
N LEU A 84 -17.34 -3.19 -4.57
CA LEU A 84 -16.68 -3.56 -5.82
C LEU A 84 -15.44 -2.69 -6.01
N GLN A 85 -14.31 -3.34 -6.30
CA GLN A 85 -13.07 -2.67 -6.63
C GLN A 85 -12.73 -2.94 -8.09
N ASP A 86 -12.26 -1.91 -8.80
CA ASP A 86 -11.86 -1.99 -10.19
C ASP A 86 -10.47 -1.39 -10.41
N PRO A 87 -9.72 -1.88 -11.42
CA PRO A 87 -8.59 -1.15 -11.94
C PRO A 87 -9.09 0.00 -12.81
N HIS A 88 -8.95 1.23 -12.32
CA HIS A 88 -9.35 2.44 -13.03
C HIS A 88 -8.76 2.51 -14.44
N ALA A 89 -9.57 3.01 -15.39
CA ALA A 89 -9.22 3.19 -16.80
C ALA A 89 -8.69 1.93 -17.54
N ASN A 90 -8.72 0.76 -16.91
CA ASN A 90 -8.36 -0.50 -17.55
C ASN A 90 -9.56 -1.09 -18.29
N PHE A 91 -9.53 -1.06 -19.62
CA PHE A 91 -10.67 -1.49 -20.44
C PHE A 91 -11.22 -2.89 -20.07
N SER A 92 -10.36 -3.88 -19.89
CA SER A 92 -10.79 -5.24 -19.51
C SER A 92 -11.38 -5.30 -18.10
N GLY A 93 -10.81 -4.56 -17.15
CA GLY A 93 -11.29 -4.48 -15.78
C GLY A 93 -12.64 -3.78 -15.69
N GLN A 94 -12.83 -2.69 -16.42
CA GLN A 94 -14.12 -1.99 -16.50
C GLN A 94 -15.21 -2.85 -17.14
N LEU A 95 -14.89 -3.63 -18.18
CA LEU A 95 -15.83 -4.61 -18.73
C LEU A 95 -16.18 -5.72 -17.74
N ASN A 96 -15.21 -6.16 -16.94
CA ASN A 96 -15.47 -7.14 -15.89
C ASN A 96 -16.32 -6.56 -14.76
N LEU A 97 -16.07 -5.31 -14.33
CA LEU A 97 -16.93 -4.58 -13.40
C LEU A 97 -18.38 -4.54 -13.89
N SER A 98 -18.59 -4.18 -15.17
CA SER A 98 -19.93 -4.19 -15.78
C SER A 98 -20.62 -5.55 -15.68
N LYS A 99 -19.91 -6.65 -15.97
CA LYS A 99 -20.47 -8.01 -15.89
C LYS A 99 -20.81 -8.42 -14.46
N VAL A 100 -19.94 -8.09 -13.49
CA VAL A 100 -20.18 -8.37 -12.07
C VAL A 100 -21.42 -7.63 -11.61
N LEU A 101 -21.52 -6.35 -11.94
CA LEU A 101 -22.66 -5.53 -11.58
C LEU A 101 -23.95 -6.04 -12.25
N ASP A 102 -23.90 -6.48 -13.51
CA ASP A 102 -25.04 -7.11 -14.18
C ASP A 102 -25.53 -8.36 -13.45
N ILE A 103 -24.61 -9.27 -13.10
CA ILE A 103 -24.93 -10.49 -12.33
C ILE A 103 -25.56 -10.13 -10.98
N LEU A 104 -24.97 -9.16 -10.26
CA LEU A 104 -25.45 -8.73 -8.95
C LEU A 104 -26.86 -8.12 -9.03
N LEU A 105 -27.10 -7.23 -9.98
CA LEU A 105 -28.40 -6.57 -10.15
C LEU A 105 -29.51 -7.52 -10.62
N GLN A 106 -29.18 -8.54 -11.42
CA GLN A 106 -30.13 -9.58 -11.80
C GLN A 106 -30.58 -10.44 -10.62
N ARG A 107 -29.69 -10.69 -9.65
CA ARG A 107 -29.95 -11.56 -8.48
C ARG A 107 -30.50 -10.79 -7.29
N ASN A 108 -29.99 -9.58 -7.09
CA ASN A 108 -30.32 -8.69 -5.99
C ASN A 108 -30.62 -7.31 -6.60
N PRO A 109 -31.85 -7.09 -7.10
CA PRO A 109 -32.22 -5.81 -7.66
C PRO A 109 -32.01 -4.70 -6.63
N ALA A 110 -31.06 -3.80 -6.93
CA ALA A 110 -30.73 -2.66 -6.09
C ALA A 110 -31.20 -1.38 -6.78
N HIS A 111 -31.81 -0.50 -6.00
CA HIS A 111 -32.23 0.80 -6.50
C HIS A 111 -31.04 1.75 -6.71
N TYR A 112 -30.02 1.66 -5.86
CA TYR A 112 -28.83 2.50 -5.92
C TYR A 112 -27.55 1.69 -6.12
N VAL A 113 -26.64 2.24 -6.92
CA VAL A 113 -25.24 1.86 -6.99
C VAL A 113 -24.42 3.11 -6.72
N PHE A 114 -23.63 3.08 -5.65
CA PHE A 114 -22.84 4.23 -5.21
C PHE A 114 -21.47 4.23 -5.89
N LEU A 115 -21.04 5.39 -6.42
CA LEU A 115 -19.81 5.54 -7.20
C LEU A 115 -18.78 6.45 -6.51
N GLU A 116 -17.51 6.09 -6.65
CA GLU A 116 -16.35 6.91 -6.28
C GLU A 116 -16.04 7.94 -7.38
N GLY A 117 -15.57 9.13 -6.99
CA GLY A 117 -15.06 10.14 -7.92
C GLY A 117 -16.13 11.03 -8.56
N GLY A 118 -17.40 10.81 -8.23
CA GLY A 118 -18.54 11.58 -8.72
C GLY A 118 -19.48 12.03 -7.60
N SER A 119 -20.35 13.00 -7.88
CA SER A 119 -21.30 13.54 -6.89
C SER A 119 -22.69 13.72 -7.50
N GLY A 120 -23.71 13.14 -6.84
CA GLY A 120 -25.10 13.21 -7.31
C GLY A 120 -25.45 12.15 -8.34
N ASN A 121 -26.45 12.41 -9.19
CA ASN A 121 -26.91 11.42 -10.17
C ASN A 121 -25.98 11.35 -11.38
N GLU A 122 -25.38 10.18 -11.58
CA GLU A 122 -24.43 9.88 -12.68
C GLU A 122 -25.01 8.89 -13.69
N SER A 123 -26.32 8.65 -13.64
CA SER A 123 -26.98 7.72 -14.55
C SER A 123 -27.02 8.25 -15.98
N LEU A 124 -26.69 7.39 -16.93
CA LEU A 124 -26.79 7.60 -18.38
C LEU A 124 -28.06 6.99 -18.98
N SER A 125 -28.92 6.38 -18.17
CA SER A 125 -30.15 5.69 -18.58
C SER A 125 -31.09 6.55 -19.42
N PHE A 126 -31.09 7.87 -19.23
CA PHE A 126 -31.86 8.82 -20.04
C PHE A 126 -31.46 8.82 -21.53
N LEU A 127 -30.25 8.35 -21.86
CA LEU A 127 -29.76 8.24 -23.23
C LEU A 127 -30.28 7.00 -23.97
N ARG A 128 -30.83 6.01 -23.25
CA ARG A 128 -31.25 4.71 -23.81
C ARG A 128 -32.30 4.85 -24.92
N LYS A 129 -33.14 5.90 -24.86
CA LYS A 129 -34.20 6.17 -25.84
C LYS A 129 -33.72 6.72 -27.19
N TYR A 130 -32.49 7.23 -27.26
CA TYR A 130 -31.98 7.88 -28.48
C TYR A 130 -31.26 6.92 -29.43
N ALA A 131 -30.97 5.69 -29.01
CA ALA A 131 -30.29 4.71 -29.86
C ALA A 131 -30.60 3.26 -29.45
N PRO A 132 -30.65 2.32 -30.42
CA PRO A 132 -30.79 0.90 -30.12
C PRO A 132 -29.56 0.38 -29.34
N LYS A 133 -29.73 -0.74 -28.64
CA LYS A 133 -28.74 -1.27 -27.70
C LYS A 133 -27.39 -1.56 -28.35
N ASP A 134 -27.38 -2.12 -29.55
CA ASP A 134 -26.17 -2.43 -30.32
C ASP A 134 -25.34 -1.17 -30.61
N LYS A 135 -25.99 -0.06 -30.98
CA LYS A 135 -25.33 1.23 -31.19
C LYS A 135 -24.80 1.82 -29.89
N ARG A 136 -25.58 1.74 -28.80
CA ARG A 136 -25.14 2.17 -27.48
C ARG A 136 -23.90 1.42 -27.02
N GLU A 137 -23.89 0.10 -27.15
CA GLU A 137 -22.72 -0.72 -26.81
C GLU A 137 -21.49 -0.37 -27.66
N GLN A 138 -21.67 -0.19 -28.97
CA GLN A 138 -20.57 0.17 -29.87
C GLN A 138 -19.90 1.48 -29.44
N ILE A 139 -20.70 2.52 -29.17
CA ILE A 139 -20.22 3.85 -28.78
C ILE A 139 -19.63 3.80 -27.36
N ALA A 140 -20.36 3.22 -26.40
CA ALA A 140 -19.92 3.14 -25.01
C ALA A 140 -18.60 2.38 -24.86
N LYS A 141 -18.38 1.31 -25.64
CA LYS A 141 -17.09 0.59 -25.68
C LYS A 141 -15.93 1.50 -26.12
N GLN A 142 -16.16 2.46 -27.02
CA GLN A 142 -15.12 3.41 -27.43
C GLN A 142 -14.76 4.37 -26.27
N PHE A 143 -15.75 4.88 -25.54
CA PHE A 143 -15.51 5.73 -24.37
C PHE A 143 -14.85 4.98 -23.22
N LEU A 144 -15.24 3.72 -23.00
CA LEU A 144 -14.62 2.82 -22.02
C LEU A 144 -13.13 2.60 -22.35
N ARG A 145 -12.78 2.41 -23.63
CA ARG A 145 -11.37 2.30 -24.08
C ARG A 145 -10.57 3.58 -23.87
N GLN A 146 -11.23 4.74 -23.94
CA GLN A 146 -10.61 6.04 -23.71
C GLN A 146 -10.50 6.39 -22.21
N GLY A 147 -11.03 5.56 -21.31
CA GLY A 147 -11.11 5.87 -19.88
C GLY A 147 -12.06 7.03 -19.55
N LYS A 148 -12.98 7.37 -20.46
CA LYS A 148 -13.96 8.46 -20.29
C LYS A 148 -15.28 8.01 -19.68
N LEU A 149 -15.44 6.70 -19.51
CA LEU A 149 -16.65 6.06 -19.05
C LEU A 149 -16.25 4.84 -18.23
N GLN A 150 -16.94 4.62 -17.11
CA GLN A 150 -16.71 3.54 -16.16
C GLN A 150 -17.56 2.30 -16.50
N GLY A 151 -17.22 1.14 -15.94
CA GLY A 151 -17.97 -0.11 -16.13
C GLY A 151 -19.43 -0.03 -15.66
N SER A 152 -19.69 0.73 -14.58
CA SER A 152 -21.03 1.00 -14.05
C SER A 152 -21.88 1.80 -15.04
N GLU A 153 -21.34 2.91 -15.55
CA GLU A 153 -21.97 3.76 -16.57
C GLU A 153 -22.17 3.02 -17.89
N TYR A 154 -21.23 2.15 -18.25
CA TYR A 154 -21.38 1.28 -19.43
C TYR A 154 -22.58 0.36 -19.27
N LEU A 155 -22.72 -0.29 -18.11
CA LEU A 155 -23.86 -1.15 -17.83
C LEU A 155 -25.16 -0.36 -17.82
N ASP A 156 -25.18 0.79 -17.16
CA ASP A 156 -26.35 1.66 -17.11
C ASP A 156 -26.76 2.12 -18.51
N LEU A 157 -25.81 2.45 -19.38
CA LEU A 157 -26.11 2.84 -20.75
C LEU A 157 -26.52 1.66 -21.64
N THR A 158 -26.18 0.40 -21.33
CA THR A 158 -26.32 -0.75 -22.26
C THR A 158 -27.27 -1.85 -21.78
N SER A 159 -27.82 -1.73 -20.58
CA SER A 159 -28.80 -2.65 -20.00
C SER A 159 -30.18 -2.00 -19.83
N ASN A 160 -31.11 -2.76 -19.25
CA ASN A 160 -32.44 -2.29 -18.88
C ASN A 160 -32.62 -2.27 -17.36
N HIS A 161 -31.53 -2.35 -16.58
CA HIS A 161 -31.61 -2.26 -15.13
C HIS A 161 -32.23 -0.93 -14.71
N ASN A 162 -33.14 -0.99 -13.74
CA ASN A 162 -33.78 0.18 -13.14
C ASN A 162 -33.03 0.57 -11.86
N THR A 163 -31.77 0.94 -12.05
CA THR A 163 -30.83 1.29 -10.98
C THR A 163 -30.31 2.69 -11.23
N LEU A 164 -30.16 3.45 -10.16
CA LEU A 164 -29.61 4.80 -10.18
C LEU A 164 -28.15 4.76 -9.77
N LEU A 165 -27.28 5.27 -10.65
CA LEU A 165 -25.88 5.51 -10.34
C LEU A 165 -25.77 6.82 -9.56
N TYR A 166 -25.25 6.76 -8.33
CA TYR A 166 -25.17 7.91 -7.45
C TYR A 166 -23.74 8.10 -6.93
N GLY A 167 -23.10 9.18 -7.35
CA GLY A 167 -21.79 9.58 -6.85
C GLY A 167 -21.87 10.03 -5.40
N VAL A 168 -20.98 9.48 -4.56
CA VAL A 168 -20.94 9.75 -3.11
C VAL A 168 -19.75 10.61 -2.68
N GLU A 169 -19.07 11.26 -3.62
CA GLU A 169 -17.93 12.13 -3.35
C GLU A 169 -18.35 13.37 -2.53
N ASP A 170 -17.55 13.70 -1.52
CA ASP A 170 -17.64 14.97 -0.81
C ASP A 170 -16.78 15.99 -1.55
N LEU A 171 -17.43 16.88 -2.31
CA LEU A 171 -16.75 17.90 -3.10
C LEU A 171 -15.88 18.83 -2.24
N SER A 172 -16.26 19.10 -0.98
CA SER A 172 -15.45 19.92 -0.07
C SER A 172 -14.15 19.21 0.27
N LEU A 173 -14.20 17.91 0.60
CA LEU A 173 -13.00 17.11 0.84
C LEU A 173 -12.15 16.95 -0.41
N TYR A 174 -12.76 16.78 -1.58
CA TYR A 174 -12.06 16.73 -2.87
C TYR A 174 -11.24 18.02 -3.10
N PHE A 175 -11.85 19.20 -2.97
CA PHE A 175 -11.14 20.47 -3.18
C PHE A 175 -10.06 20.72 -2.12
N GLN A 176 -10.28 20.29 -0.88
CA GLN A 176 -9.25 20.33 0.16
C GLN A 176 -8.05 19.45 -0.22
N SER A 177 -8.29 18.22 -0.69
CA SER A 177 -7.26 17.30 -1.17
C SER A 177 -6.50 17.88 -2.37
N LEU A 178 -7.20 18.46 -3.34
CA LEU A 178 -6.60 19.11 -4.51
C LEU A 178 -5.68 20.27 -4.09
N LYS A 179 -6.11 21.10 -3.14
CA LYS A 179 -5.28 22.19 -2.60
C LYS A 179 -4.04 21.65 -1.89
N ALA A 180 -4.18 20.60 -1.07
CA ALA A 180 -3.05 19.95 -0.42
C ALA A 180 -2.04 19.40 -1.45
N TYR A 181 -2.53 18.74 -2.50
CA TYR A 181 -1.71 18.24 -3.60
C TYR A 181 -0.94 19.37 -4.32
N GLN A 182 -1.61 20.49 -4.61
CA GLN A 182 -0.98 21.66 -5.24
C GLN A 182 0.16 22.22 -4.37
N GLU A 183 -0.06 22.37 -3.06
CA GLU A 183 0.94 22.89 -2.14
C GLU A 183 2.15 21.95 -1.99
N VAL A 184 1.91 20.63 -1.91
CA VAL A 184 2.98 19.62 -1.89
C VAL A 184 3.79 19.67 -3.19
N THR A 185 3.10 19.75 -4.34
CA THR A 185 3.76 19.74 -5.66
C THR A 185 4.67 20.96 -5.85
N LYS A 186 4.27 22.15 -5.40
CA LYS A 186 5.12 23.37 -5.46
C LYS A 186 6.44 23.22 -4.69
N LYS A 187 6.44 22.47 -3.59
CA LYS A 187 7.62 22.29 -2.72
C LYS A 187 8.38 20.99 -3.02
N ARG A 188 7.80 20.09 -3.82
CA ARG A 188 8.30 18.74 -4.11
C ARG A 188 9.76 18.77 -4.53
N ASP A 189 10.12 19.53 -5.56
CA ASP A 189 11.49 19.56 -6.09
C ASP A 189 12.52 20.03 -5.07
N LYS A 190 12.17 21.03 -4.24
CA LYS A 190 13.06 21.53 -3.19
C LYS A 190 13.28 20.44 -2.12
N SER A 191 12.22 19.76 -1.70
CA SER A 191 12.30 18.65 -0.74
C SER A 191 13.09 17.47 -1.32
N PHE A 192 12.88 17.12 -2.59
CA PHE A 192 13.61 16.05 -3.27
C PHE A 192 15.11 16.30 -3.31
N ARG A 193 15.54 17.51 -3.70
CA ARG A 193 16.97 17.88 -3.68
C ARG A 193 17.60 17.73 -2.29
N TYR A 194 16.82 17.98 -1.23
CA TYR A 194 17.30 17.79 0.13
C TYR A 194 17.41 16.31 0.50
N LEU A 195 16.41 15.50 0.19
CA LEU A 195 16.42 14.05 0.41
C LEU A 195 17.52 13.35 -0.39
N GLU A 196 17.80 13.78 -1.62
CA GLU A 196 18.90 13.26 -2.44
C GLU A 196 20.26 13.49 -1.78
N ARG A 197 20.49 14.67 -1.17
CA ARG A 197 21.75 14.94 -0.44
C ARG A 197 21.92 14.01 0.75
N ILE A 198 20.84 13.72 1.47
CA ILE A 198 20.85 12.75 2.58
C ILE A 198 21.14 11.35 2.04
N GLU A 199 20.45 10.92 0.99
CA GLU A 199 20.65 9.62 0.35
C GLU A 199 22.10 9.43 -0.12
N GLN A 200 22.72 10.45 -0.73
CA GLN A 200 24.14 10.39 -1.09
C GLN A 200 25.04 10.28 0.14
N THR A 201 24.71 10.99 1.22
CA THR A 201 25.46 10.89 2.48
C THR A 201 25.38 9.46 3.03
N ILE A 202 24.17 8.89 3.11
CA ILE A 202 23.94 7.52 3.54
C ILE A 202 24.73 6.55 2.67
N LYS A 203 24.67 6.69 1.34
CA LYS A 203 25.41 5.86 0.38
C LYS A 203 26.92 5.86 0.63
N THR A 204 27.50 7.01 1.01
CA THR A 204 28.93 7.10 1.36
C THR A 204 29.28 6.51 2.73
N LEU A 205 28.30 6.44 3.64
CA LEU A 205 28.46 5.88 4.98
C LEU A 205 28.31 4.35 5.00
N LYS A 206 27.45 3.78 4.14
CA LYS A 206 27.19 2.33 4.05
C LYS A 206 28.47 1.49 4.01
N PRO A 207 29.42 1.68 3.07
CA PRO A 207 30.64 0.85 3.00
C PRO A 207 31.61 1.07 4.18
N ARG A 208 31.41 2.12 5.00
CA ARG A 208 32.25 2.41 6.18
C ARG A 208 31.66 1.86 7.47
N LEU A 209 30.35 1.64 7.51
CA LEU A 209 29.61 1.26 8.72
C LEU A 209 29.04 -0.14 8.65
N TYR A 210 28.57 -0.59 7.48
CA TYR A 210 28.01 -1.93 7.33
C TYR A 210 29.10 -2.99 7.35
N ASN A 211 28.84 -4.07 8.09
CA ASN A 211 29.57 -5.32 7.92
C ASN A 211 29.38 -5.88 6.49
N PRO A 212 30.29 -6.75 6.02
CA PRO A 212 30.28 -7.24 4.64
C PRO A 212 28.98 -7.92 4.21
N SER A 213 28.33 -8.68 5.10
CA SER A 213 27.08 -9.39 4.79
C SER A 213 25.91 -8.43 4.62
N LEU A 214 25.81 -7.43 5.50
CA LEU A 214 24.79 -6.38 5.42
C LEU A 214 24.97 -5.51 4.17
N LEU A 215 26.21 -5.12 3.86
CA LEU A 215 26.53 -4.35 2.65
C LEU A 215 26.18 -5.14 1.38
N PHE A 216 26.53 -6.43 1.32
CA PHE A 216 26.16 -7.30 0.21
C PHE A 216 24.65 -7.36 0.03
N LEU A 217 23.88 -7.56 1.10
CA LEU A 217 22.43 -7.65 1.00
C LEU A 217 21.79 -6.33 0.55
N ASP A 218 22.27 -5.20 1.08
CA ASP A 218 21.83 -3.85 0.70
C ASP A 218 22.04 -3.56 -0.79
N GLU A 219 23.19 -3.96 -1.34
CA GLU A 219 23.47 -3.83 -2.79
C GLU A 219 22.50 -4.67 -3.63
N LYS A 220 22.15 -5.88 -3.17
CA LYS A 220 21.19 -6.75 -3.87
C LYS A 220 19.78 -6.21 -3.80
N ARG A 221 19.36 -5.66 -2.65
CA ARG A 221 18.10 -4.94 -2.50
C ARG A 221 18.02 -3.78 -3.48
N THR A 222 19.05 -2.95 -3.55
CA THR A 222 19.11 -1.81 -4.48
C THR A 222 18.94 -2.25 -5.94
N LYS A 223 19.59 -3.36 -6.34
CA LYS A 223 19.43 -3.91 -7.70
C LYS A 223 18.02 -4.45 -7.95
N TYR A 224 17.41 -5.10 -6.96
CA TYR A 224 16.04 -5.57 -7.06
C TYR A 224 15.05 -4.41 -7.21
N GLU A 225 15.17 -3.35 -6.40
CA GLU A 225 14.31 -2.17 -6.48
C GLU A 225 14.45 -1.41 -7.82
N LYS A 226 15.62 -1.49 -8.46
CA LYS A 226 15.88 -0.92 -9.80
C LYS A 226 15.49 -1.84 -10.96
N ASN A 227 14.93 -3.02 -10.68
CA ASN A 227 14.64 -4.08 -11.65
C ASN A 227 15.89 -4.67 -12.36
N ASP A 228 17.09 -4.44 -11.83
CA ASP A 228 18.35 -5.06 -12.31
C ASP A 228 18.54 -6.50 -11.78
N LEU A 229 17.72 -6.91 -10.81
CA LEU A 229 17.69 -8.23 -10.22
C LEU A 229 16.24 -8.72 -10.18
N SER A 230 15.98 -9.91 -10.69
CA SER A 230 14.62 -10.48 -10.65
C SER A 230 14.20 -10.85 -9.23
N LEU A 231 12.89 -10.85 -8.97
CA LEU A 231 12.32 -11.33 -7.71
C LEU A 231 12.80 -12.75 -7.36
N ALA A 232 12.87 -13.65 -8.34
CA ALA A 232 13.32 -15.03 -8.14
C ALA A 232 14.78 -15.08 -7.65
N GLN A 233 15.67 -14.28 -8.23
CA GLN A 233 17.07 -14.21 -7.80
C GLN A 233 17.20 -13.55 -6.42
N TYR A 234 16.45 -12.47 -6.16
CA TYR A 234 16.47 -11.79 -4.87
C TYR A 234 15.98 -12.71 -3.74
N LEU A 235 14.92 -13.47 -3.99
CA LEU A 235 14.41 -14.49 -3.07
C LEU A 235 15.45 -15.56 -2.71
N GLU A 236 16.22 -16.06 -3.68
CA GLU A 236 17.29 -17.01 -3.37
C GLU A 236 18.36 -16.40 -2.46
N ILE A 237 18.73 -15.14 -2.71
CA ILE A 237 19.69 -14.42 -1.87
C ILE A 237 19.18 -14.27 -0.44
N LEU A 238 17.92 -13.85 -0.26
CA LEU A 238 17.30 -13.74 1.07
C LEU A 238 17.30 -15.08 1.82
N LYS A 239 17.01 -16.19 1.14
CA LYS A 239 17.06 -17.53 1.75
C LYS A 239 18.45 -17.95 2.17
N THR A 240 19.47 -17.64 1.36
CA THR A 240 20.87 -17.97 1.70
C THR A 240 21.32 -17.20 2.93
N GLN A 241 20.89 -15.95 3.10
CA GLN A 241 21.24 -15.11 4.25
C GLN A 241 20.38 -15.42 5.49
N SER A 242 19.17 -15.97 5.32
CA SER A 242 18.29 -16.36 6.44
C SER A 242 17.52 -17.67 6.15
N PRO A 243 17.94 -18.81 6.75
CA PRO A 243 17.26 -20.11 6.53
C PRO A 243 15.83 -20.17 7.08
N LYS A 244 15.39 -19.15 7.86
CA LYS A 244 14.01 -19.01 8.36
C LYS A 244 12.97 -18.75 7.25
N ALA A 245 13.41 -18.45 6.03
CA ALA A 245 12.56 -18.36 4.84
C ALA A 245 11.69 -19.61 4.59
N SER A 246 12.15 -20.77 5.07
CA SER A 246 11.46 -22.05 4.99
C SER A 246 10.25 -22.18 5.92
N SER A 247 9.84 -21.13 6.65
CA SER A 247 8.68 -21.17 7.55
C SER A 247 7.38 -20.69 6.90
N PHE A 248 7.45 -19.71 5.99
CA PHE A 248 6.32 -19.03 5.37
C PHE A 248 5.55 -19.88 4.34
N PHE A 249 4.21 -19.81 4.35
CA PHE A 249 3.35 -20.71 3.57
C PHE A 249 3.36 -20.40 2.08
N ASN A 250 3.14 -19.15 1.68
CA ASN A 250 3.09 -18.77 0.27
C ASN A 250 4.47 -18.83 -0.38
N LEU A 251 5.54 -18.52 0.35
CA LEU A 251 6.91 -18.72 -0.14
C LEU A 251 7.24 -20.21 -0.35
N LYS A 252 6.79 -21.12 0.52
CA LYS A 252 6.88 -22.57 0.27
C LYS A 252 6.13 -22.97 -0.99
N LEU A 253 4.93 -22.43 -1.18
CA LEU A 253 4.08 -22.72 -2.33
C LEU A 253 4.71 -22.24 -3.63
N LEU A 254 5.25 -21.02 -3.65
CA LEU A 254 6.00 -20.46 -4.78
C LEU A 254 7.22 -21.32 -5.12
N ASN A 255 7.97 -21.79 -4.10
CA ASN A 255 9.11 -22.68 -4.34
C ASN A 255 8.69 -24.03 -4.91
N LYS A 256 7.56 -24.58 -4.48
CA LYS A 256 7.00 -25.80 -5.08
C LYS A 256 6.62 -25.55 -6.53
N LEU A 257 5.96 -24.42 -6.83
CA LEU A 257 5.60 -24.03 -8.21
C LEU A 257 6.84 -23.89 -9.10
N LYS A 258 7.86 -23.15 -8.65
CA LYS A 258 9.14 -23.00 -9.37
C LYS A 258 9.80 -24.35 -9.66
N LYS A 259 9.88 -25.25 -8.66
CA LYS A 259 10.41 -26.61 -8.86
C LYS A 259 9.62 -27.42 -9.89
N LEU A 260 8.29 -27.24 -9.96
CA LEU A 260 7.46 -27.88 -10.97
C LEU A 260 7.75 -27.29 -12.37
N GLU A 261 7.96 -25.97 -12.48
CA GLU A 261 8.33 -25.29 -13.73
C GLU A 261 9.70 -25.70 -14.25
N ASP A 262 10.74 -25.66 -13.40
CA ASP A 262 12.12 -26.04 -13.75
C ASP A 262 12.22 -27.50 -14.22
N SER A 263 11.27 -28.33 -13.79
CA SER A 263 11.25 -29.74 -14.09
C SER A 263 10.71 -30.09 -15.50
N THR A 264 10.23 -29.10 -16.27
CA THR A 264 9.50 -29.28 -17.55
C THR A 264 10.28 -29.81 -18.78
N HIS A 265 11.41 -30.51 -18.58
CA HIS A 265 12.08 -31.29 -19.65
C HIS A 265 11.59 -32.76 -19.70
N TRP A 266 10.33 -33.04 -20.08
CA TRP A 266 9.90 -34.44 -20.29
C TRP A 266 9.05 -34.70 -21.55
N LYS A 267 9.43 -35.78 -22.25
CA LYS A 267 8.96 -36.21 -23.58
C LYS A 267 7.64 -37.01 -23.58
N ASN A 268 6.98 -37.25 -22.45
CA ASN A 268 5.78 -38.11 -22.38
C ASN A 268 4.51 -37.32 -21.97
N ALA A 269 3.35 -37.68 -22.54
CA ALA A 269 2.11 -36.91 -22.44
C ALA A 269 1.29 -37.16 -21.14
N SER A 270 1.41 -38.31 -20.48
CA SER A 270 0.64 -38.61 -19.24
C SER A 270 1.13 -37.89 -17.96
N PRO A 271 2.44 -37.60 -17.76
CA PRO A 271 2.90 -36.74 -16.68
C PRO A 271 2.43 -35.28 -16.80
N LYS A 272 2.19 -34.78 -18.03
CA LYS A 272 1.78 -33.39 -18.28
C LYS A 272 0.45 -33.07 -17.60
N GLN A 273 -0.56 -33.94 -17.70
CA GLN A 273 -1.90 -33.67 -17.14
C GLN A 273 -1.92 -33.60 -15.61
N ARG A 274 -1.18 -34.48 -14.92
CA ARG A 274 -1.06 -34.43 -13.45
C ARG A 274 -0.30 -33.18 -12.99
N HIS A 275 0.75 -32.79 -13.73
CA HIS A 275 1.49 -31.55 -13.49
C HIS A 275 0.60 -30.32 -13.67
N THR A 276 -0.15 -30.23 -14.77
CA THR A 276 -1.07 -29.10 -15.03
C THR A 276 -2.15 -29.00 -13.96
N ARG A 277 -2.70 -30.14 -13.50
CA ARG A 277 -3.67 -30.16 -12.40
C ARG A 277 -3.05 -29.71 -11.08
N LEU A 278 -1.86 -30.20 -10.74
CA LEU A 278 -1.16 -29.82 -9.52
C LEU A 278 -0.74 -28.34 -9.56
N TYR A 279 -0.20 -27.88 -10.68
CA TYR A 279 0.14 -26.48 -10.91
C TYR A 279 -1.09 -25.57 -10.79
N SER A 280 -2.20 -25.94 -11.42
CA SER A 280 -3.47 -25.21 -11.29
C SER A 280 -3.99 -25.21 -9.85
N HIS A 281 -3.88 -26.33 -9.13
CA HIS A 281 -4.29 -26.41 -7.73
C HIS A 281 -3.43 -25.56 -6.80
N LEU A 282 -2.11 -25.58 -6.98
CA LEU A 282 -1.16 -24.82 -6.17
C LEU A 282 -1.24 -23.32 -6.49
N SER A 283 -1.36 -22.94 -7.77
CA SER A 283 -1.53 -21.54 -8.17
C SER A 283 -2.83 -20.94 -7.63
N LYS A 284 -3.94 -21.68 -7.62
CA LYS A 284 -5.20 -21.24 -6.99
C LYS A 284 -5.09 -20.99 -5.48
N LYS A 285 -4.20 -21.72 -4.80
CA LYS A 285 -3.94 -21.56 -3.36
C LYS A 285 -2.96 -20.43 -3.04
N LEU A 286 -2.24 -19.92 -4.04
CA LEU A 286 -1.26 -18.86 -3.84
C LEU A 286 -1.99 -17.54 -3.68
N ASN A 287 -1.85 -16.93 -2.51
CA ASN A 287 -2.37 -15.59 -2.26
C ASN A 287 -1.24 -14.58 -2.50
N LEU A 288 -1.36 -13.78 -3.57
CA LEU A 288 -0.33 -12.81 -3.96
C LEU A 288 -0.09 -11.73 -2.90
N LYS A 289 -1.15 -11.20 -2.28
CA LYS A 289 -1.04 -10.19 -1.21
C LYS A 289 -0.31 -10.76 0.02
N ALA A 290 -0.67 -11.99 0.42
CA ALA A 290 0.01 -12.68 1.50
C ALA A 290 1.47 -13.02 1.14
N LEU A 291 1.75 -13.41 -0.10
CA LEU A 291 3.11 -13.66 -0.59
C LEU A 291 3.98 -12.39 -0.51
N LEU A 292 3.47 -11.24 -0.93
CA LEU A 292 4.20 -9.96 -0.84
C LEU A 292 4.45 -9.57 0.62
N LYS A 293 3.48 -9.79 1.52
CA LYS A 293 3.67 -9.58 2.97
C LYS A 293 4.71 -10.52 3.56
N GLU A 294 4.68 -11.81 3.21
CA GLU A 294 5.68 -12.79 3.62
C GLU A 294 7.09 -12.43 3.12
N LEU A 295 7.20 -11.96 1.87
CA LEU A 295 8.46 -11.49 1.29
C LEU A 295 9.03 -10.31 2.08
N LYS A 296 8.23 -9.28 2.34
CA LYS A 296 8.65 -8.10 3.10
C LYS A 296 9.07 -8.48 4.53
N LEU A 297 8.32 -9.37 5.17
CA LEU A 297 8.65 -9.86 6.50
C LEU A 297 9.97 -10.66 6.52
N LEU A 298 10.19 -11.52 5.52
CA LEU A 298 11.45 -12.25 5.37
C LEU A 298 12.62 -11.28 5.15
N GLU A 299 12.46 -10.29 4.29
CA GLU A 299 13.45 -9.25 4.04
C GLU A 299 13.81 -8.51 5.34
N ASP A 300 12.81 -7.97 6.05
CA ASP A 300 13.03 -7.27 7.33
C ASP A 300 13.73 -8.16 8.36
N GLN A 301 13.32 -9.43 8.49
CA GLN A 301 13.97 -10.38 9.41
C GLN A 301 15.43 -10.66 9.03
N THR A 302 15.71 -10.76 7.72
CA THR A 302 17.05 -11.02 7.21
C THR A 302 17.95 -9.82 7.47
N PHE A 303 17.52 -8.61 7.12
CA PHE A 303 18.28 -7.38 7.44
C PHE A 303 18.53 -7.25 8.94
N LYS A 304 17.50 -7.41 9.78
CA LYS A 304 17.64 -7.33 11.25
C LYS A 304 18.62 -8.34 11.81
N SER A 305 18.69 -9.55 11.26
CA SER A 305 19.65 -10.57 11.71
C SER A 305 21.11 -10.25 11.39
N LEU A 306 21.35 -9.36 10.42
CA LEU A 306 22.68 -8.93 9.98
C LEU A 306 23.11 -7.59 10.62
N LEU A 307 22.26 -6.96 11.44
CA LEU A 307 22.60 -5.76 12.20
C LEU A 307 23.35 -6.18 13.47
N HIS A 308 24.64 -5.82 13.58
CA HIS A 308 25.48 -6.19 14.73
C HIS A 308 25.76 -5.00 15.66
N THR A 309 25.68 -3.78 15.13
CA THR A 309 25.97 -2.55 15.86
C THR A 309 24.83 -1.54 15.78
N LYS A 310 24.76 -0.65 16.77
CA LYS A 310 23.78 0.44 16.80
C LYS A 310 23.95 1.42 15.63
N ASP A 311 25.18 1.61 15.14
CA ASP A 311 25.46 2.50 14.00
C ASP A 311 24.94 1.90 12.68
N GLU A 312 25.08 0.59 12.48
CA GLU A 312 24.48 -0.14 11.35
C GLU A 312 22.96 -0.04 11.38
N GLU A 313 22.36 -0.30 12.55
CA GLU A 313 20.91 -0.20 12.75
C GLU A 313 20.41 1.21 12.47
N THR A 314 21.11 2.23 13.00
CA THR A 314 20.75 3.63 12.75
C THR A 314 20.81 3.94 11.26
N LEU A 315 21.89 3.57 10.57
CA LEU A 315 22.04 3.85 9.14
C LEU A 315 21.00 3.12 8.29
N TYR A 316 20.68 1.86 8.62
CA TYR A 316 19.63 1.08 7.96
C TYR A 316 18.25 1.73 8.09
N ASN A 317 17.88 2.17 9.30
CA ASN A 317 16.58 2.80 9.51
C ASN A 317 16.47 4.18 8.86
N LEU A 318 17.57 4.95 8.82
CA LEU A 318 17.61 6.23 8.09
C LEU A 318 17.42 6.01 6.58
N ASP A 319 18.08 5.01 5.99
CA ASP A 319 17.95 4.68 4.57
C ASP A 319 16.50 4.31 4.22
N LYS A 320 15.89 3.46 5.05
CA LYS A 320 14.49 3.06 4.94
C LYS A 320 13.53 4.25 5.04
N LEU A 321 13.71 5.11 6.03
CA LEU A 321 12.86 6.29 6.23
C LEU A 321 12.96 7.28 5.07
N ILE A 322 14.16 7.51 4.54
CA ILE A 322 14.37 8.38 3.37
C ILE A 322 13.66 7.80 2.15
N SER A 323 13.73 6.49 1.93
CA SER A 323 12.97 5.82 0.86
C SER A 323 11.47 6.04 1.01
N LEU A 324 10.92 5.85 2.22
CA LEU A 324 9.51 6.07 2.52
C LEU A 324 9.08 7.54 2.33
N LEU A 325 9.90 8.50 2.76
CA LEU A 325 9.64 9.93 2.56
C LEU A 325 9.64 10.31 1.08
N LYS A 326 10.56 9.77 0.28
CA LYS A 326 10.56 9.96 -1.18
C LYS A 326 9.27 9.41 -1.80
N LYS A 327 8.85 8.20 -1.41
CA LYS A 327 7.57 7.62 -1.87
C LYS A 327 6.37 8.45 -1.42
N LEU A 328 6.38 8.99 -0.20
CA LEU A 328 5.33 9.86 0.32
C LEU A 328 5.20 11.12 -0.54
N LEU A 329 6.30 11.82 -0.80
CA LEU A 329 6.30 13.04 -1.61
C LEU A 329 5.91 12.79 -3.08
N ASN A 330 6.18 11.59 -3.59
CA ASN A 330 5.76 11.13 -4.91
C ASN A 330 4.35 10.52 -4.93
N LEU A 331 3.67 10.41 -3.80
CA LEU A 331 2.35 9.76 -3.67
C LEU A 331 2.34 8.33 -4.21
N SER A 332 3.44 7.61 -3.99
CA SER A 332 3.66 6.24 -4.45
C SER A 332 3.83 5.25 -3.29
N LEU A 333 3.46 5.65 -2.07
CA LEU A 333 3.43 4.76 -0.90
C LEU A 333 2.26 3.78 -1.04
N THR A 334 2.53 2.50 -0.80
CA THR A 334 1.44 1.54 -0.57
C THR A 334 0.86 1.70 0.84
N PRO A 335 -0.36 1.18 1.11
CA PRO A 335 -0.92 1.19 2.47
C PRO A 335 0.03 0.56 3.51
N GLU A 336 0.66 -0.58 3.19
CA GLU A 336 1.61 -1.24 4.09
C GLU A 336 2.87 -0.42 4.33
N GLU A 337 3.34 0.32 3.33
CA GLU A 337 4.47 1.24 3.47
C GLU A 337 4.08 2.50 4.26
N TYR A 338 2.84 2.96 4.15
CA TYR A 338 2.33 4.05 4.96
C TYR A 338 2.23 3.66 6.44
N GLU A 339 1.72 2.47 6.75
CA GLU A 339 1.73 1.95 8.13
C GLU A 339 3.16 1.84 8.68
N GLU A 340 4.09 1.40 7.84
CA GLU A 340 5.51 1.32 8.17
C GLU A 340 6.11 2.69 8.44
N TYR A 341 5.87 3.65 7.55
CA TYR A 341 6.25 5.04 7.76
C TYR A 341 5.69 5.58 9.09
N GLN A 342 4.42 5.31 9.42
CA GLN A 342 3.82 5.72 10.69
C GLN A 342 4.43 5.03 11.92
N ARG A 343 4.97 3.82 11.77
CA ARG A 343 5.73 3.15 12.83
C ARG A 343 7.10 3.79 12.99
N GLU A 344 7.88 3.88 11.91
CA GLU A 344 9.24 4.41 11.94
C GLU A 344 9.27 5.88 12.40
N LYS A 345 8.31 6.69 11.93
CA LYS A 345 8.11 8.08 12.35
C LYS A 345 7.99 8.21 13.87
N ARG A 346 7.09 7.42 14.50
CA ARG A 346 6.91 7.41 15.95
C ARG A 346 8.20 7.10 16.72
N ILE A 347 9.04 6.21 16.18
CA ILE A 347 10.33 5.89 16.81
C ILE A 347 11.26 7.10 16.71
N VAL A 348 11.30 7.80 15.57
CA VAL A 348 12.09 9.03 15.41
C VAL A 348 11.60 10.15 16.34
N ASP A 349 10.29 10.38 16.45
CA ASP A 349 9.71 11.41 17.32
C ASP A 349 9.92 11.12 18.80
N SER A 350 9.99 9.84 19.19
CA SER A 350 10.31 9.42 20.56
C SER A 350 11.76 9.73 20.98
N GLY A 351 12.64 10.10 20.04
CA GLY A 351 14.05 10.38 20.31
C GLY A 351 14.88 9.16 20.70
N SER A 352 14.33 7.94 20.58
CA SER A 352 14.98 6.69 21.00
C SER A 352 16.24 6.32 20.19
N TRP A 353 16.44 6.97 19.04
CA TRP A 353 17.64 6.84 18.18
C TRP A 353 18.81 7.76 18.57
N VAL A 354 18.62 8.73 19.47
CA VAL A 354 19.71 9.67 19.82
C VAL A 354 20.80 8.91 20.56
N VAL A 355 21.94 8.71 19.87
CA VAL A 355 23.15 8.09 20.39
C VAL A 355 23.75 8.95 21.50
N ASP A 356 23.56 8.47 22.74
CA ASP A 356 24.11 8.98 24.00
C ASP A 356 23.88 10.47 24.26
N LYS A 357 22.91 10.77 25.11
CA LYS A 357 23.02 11.93 25.99
C LYS A 357 24.16 11.65 26.96
N GLU A 358 25.38 12.04 26.62
CA GLU A 358 26.31 12.46 27.67
C GLU A 358 25.58 13.55 28.44
N LYS A 359 25.11 13.22 29.65
CA LYS A 359 24.45 14.15 30.56
C LYS A 359 25.42 15.32 30.76
N PRO A 360 25.06 16.57 30.43
CA PRO A 360 25.76 17.70 31.00
C PRO A 360 25.46 17.67 32.50
N THR A 361 26.46 17.31 33.29
CA THR A 361 26.45 17.58 34.72
C THR A 361 26.37 19.10 34.95
N THR A 362 25.70 19.46 36.05
CA THR A 362 25.66 20.75 36.76
C THR A 362 24.65 21.82 36.29
N HIS A 363 23.58 21.91 37.11
CA HIS A 363 22.84 23.09 37.59
C HIS A 363 22.83 24.38 36.74
N HIS A 364 21.65 24.70 36.18
CA HIS A 364 21.13 26.07 36.11
C HIS A 364 19.58 26.06 36.23
N PRO A 365 18.99 27.09 36.86
CA PRO A 365 17.57 27.09 37.27
C PRO A 365 16.64 27.27 36.07
N GLN A 366 15.43 26.71 36.17
CA GLN A 366 14.40 26.81 35.13
C GLN A 366 14.00 28.27 34.85
N PRO A 367 13.82 28.68 33.58
CA PRO A 367 13.24 29.99 33.26
C PRO A 367 11.72 29.96 33.33
N ASN A 368 11.17 30.99 33.98
CA ASN A 368 9.74 31.27 34.14
C ASN A 368 9.02 31.42 32.79
N THR A 369 7.93 30.69 32.59
CA THR A 369 7.13 30.62 31.36
C THR A 369 6.15 31.79 31.16
N HIS A 370 6.46 32.98 31.68
CA HIS A 370 5.54 34.14 31.64
C HIS A 370 6.13 35.43 31.05
N ASP A 371 7.27 35.38 30.36
CA ASP A 371 7.83 36.56 29.67
C ASP A 371 7.52 36.53 28.15
N PRO A 372 6.71 37.47 27.61
CA PRO A 372 6.36 37.52 26.19
C PRO A 372 7.53 37.89 25.26
N SER A 373 8.68 38.29 25.80
CA SER A 373 9.82 38.77 25.00
C SER A 373 10.64 37.67 24.32
N PHE A 374 10.43 36.38 24.66
CA PHE A 374 11.22 35.28 24.08
C PHE A 374 10.76 34.87 22.66
N LEU A 375 9.51 35.14 22.29
CA LEU A 375 8.91 34.73 21.01
C LEU A 375 9.33 35.61 19.81
N LEU A 376 9.98 36.74 20.03
CA LEU A 376 10.36 37.69 18.98
C LEU A 376 11.78 37.52 18.42
N SER A 377 12.58 36.58 18.94
CA SER A 377 13.97 36.37 18.47
C SER A 377 14.14 35.31 17.37
N LEU A 378 13.09 34.55 17.04
CA LEU A 378 13.16 33.43 16.09
C LEU A 378 12.68 33.75 14.67
N THR A 379 12.22 34.97 14.41
CA THR A 379 11.78 35.44 13.08
C THR A 379 12.84 36.24 12.31
N GLY A 380 14.05 36.39 12.86
CA GLY A 380 15.09 37.28 12.32
C GLY A 380 16.09 36.67 11.33
N PHE A 381 15.95 35.41 10.90
CA PHE A 381 16.80 34.83 9.87
C PHE A 381 16.03 33.84 8.99
N LEU A 382 15.36 34.38 7.96
CA LEU A 382 15.14 33.71 6.68
C LEU A 382 15.18 34.73 5.55
#